data_AF-A0AAD9NT01-F1
#
_entry.id   AF-A0AAD9NT01-F1
#
_cell.length_a   1.000
_cell.length_b   1.000
_cell.length_c   1.000
_cell.angle_alpha   90.00
_cell.angle_beta   90.00
_cell.angle_gamma   90.00
#
_symmetry.space_group_name_H-M   'P 1'
#
loop_
_entity.id
_entity.type
_entity.pdbx_description
1 polymer ?
#
loop_
_entity_poly.entity_id
_entity_poly.type
_entity_poly.pdbx_seq_one_letter_code
_entity_poly.pdbx_strand_id
1 'polypeptide(L)' 'CRKELSTDQVNKPVNTLALTKWVPHVPEDVRKQMEELAPMLKVLGYDPDAYPPNYGIPDSNVANQSLHLKMALEPPS' A
#
# COMPACT_ATOMS: atom_id res chain seq x y z
N CYS A 1 6.14 -13.26 -25.58
CA CYS A 1 5.34 -12.03 -25.46
C CYS A 1 5.46 -11.48 -24.05
N ARG A 2 5.97 -10.25 -23.88
CA ARG A 2 6.14 -9.61 -22.57
C ARG A 2 4.75 -9.21 -22.05
N LYS A 3 4.30 -9.84 -20.96
CA LYS A 3 3.07 -9.42 -20.25
C LYS A 3 3.41 -8.13 -19.49
N GLU A 4 2.71 -7.05 -19.80
CA GLU A 4 2.74 -5.84 -18.98
C GLU A 4 1.87 -6.08 -17.74
N LEU A 5 2.49 -6.07 -16.56
CA LEU A 5 1.80 -6.40 -15.30
C LEU A 5 1.02 -5.21 -14.72
N SER A 6 1.27 -4.00 -15.22
CA SER A 6 0.63 -2.77 -14.73
C SER A 6 -0.70 -2.44 -15.42
N THR A 7 -1.02 -3.04 -16.58
CA THR A 7 -2.24 -2.74 -17.35
C THR A 7 -3.52 -3.01 -16.55
N ASP A 8 -3.53 -4.08 -15.73
CA ASP A 8 -4.66 -4.43 -14.86
C ASP A 8 -4.85 -3.45 -13.69
N GLN A 9 -3.79 -2.72 -13.32
CA GLN A 9 -3.80 -1.78 -12.21
C GLN A 9 -4.25 -0.37 -12.66
N VAL A 10 -3.86 0.05 -13.87
CA VAL A 10 -4.20 1.38 -14.42
C VAL A 10 -5.66 1.47 -14.87
N ASN A 11 -6.27 0.35 -15.26
CA ASN A 11 -7.68 0.31 -15.65
C ASN A 11 -8.66 0.49 -14.47
N LYS A 12 -8.18 0.37 -13.23
CA LYS A 12 -9.01 0.51 -12.02
C LYS A 12 -8.97 1.97 -11.54
N PRO A 13 -10.07 2.48 -10.95
CA PRO A 13 -10.07 3.83 -10.38
C PRO A 13 -9.04 3.95 -9.25
N VAL A 14 -8.57 5.18 -9.03
CA VAL A 14 -7.57 5.50 -8.00
C VAL A 14 -8.10 5.03 -6.63
N ASN A 15 -7.31 4.20 -5.94
CA ASN A 15 -7.74 3.59 -4.68
C ASN A 15 -6.56 3.51 -3.70
N THR A 16 -6.88 3.47 -2.41
CA THR A 16 -5.90 3.41 -1.32
C THR A 16 -5.57 1.99 -0.88
N LEU A 17 -6.16 0.98 -1.52
CA LEU A 17 -6.01 -0.43 -1.10
C LEU A 17 -4.58 -0.93 -1.26
N ALA A 18 -3.82 -0.39 -2.20
CA ALA A 18 -2.44 -0.81 -2.42
C ALA A 18 -1.46 -0.28 -1.36
N LEU A 19 -1.82 0.77 -0.60
CA LEU A 19 -0.89 1.49 0.27
C LEU A 19 -0.36 0.64 1.44
N THR A 20 -1.18 -0.28 1.96
CA THR A 20 -0.84 -1.10 3.13
C THR A 20 -0.72 -2.60 2.83
N LYS A 21 -0.88 -3.02 1.56
CA LYS A 21 -0.83 -4.45 1.17
C LYS A 21 0.52 -5.12 1.39
N TRP A 22 1.61 -4.34 1.39
CA TRP A 22 2.95 -4.87 1.57
C TRP A 22 3.28 -5.17 3.05
N VAL A 23 2.57 -4.55 3.99
CA VAL A 23 2.82 -4.63 5.45
C VAL A 23 2.86 -6.08 5.98
N PRO A 24 1.91 -6.98 5.64
CA PRO A 24 1.97 -8.37 6.13
C PRO A 24 3.03 -9.24 5.42
N HIS A 25 3.65 -8.75 4.33
CA HIS A 25 4.60 -9.53 3.53
C HIS A 25 6.06 -9.26 3.90
N VAL A 26 6.33 -8.24 4.73
CA VAL A 26 7.69 -7.93 5.19
C VAL A 26 7.99 -8.71 6.47
N PRO A 27 9.05 -9.53 6.49
CA PRO A 27 9.39 -10.33 7.65
C PRO A 27 10.00 -9.45 8.77
N GLU A 28 9.89 -9.94 10.01
CA GLU A 28 10.22 -9.14 11.20
C GLU A 28 11.72 -8.84 11.35
N ASP A 29 12.59 -9.70 10.85
CA ASP A 29 14.03 -9.50 10.78
C ASP A 29 14.39 -8.29 9.90
N VAL A 30 13.79 -8.20 8.72
CA VAL A 30 13.96 -7.07 7.81
C VAL A 30 13.38 -5.79 8.42
N ARG A 31 12.26 -5.89 9.15
CA ARG A 31 11.65 -4.76 9.85
C ARG A 31 12.61 -4.13 10.87
N LYS A 32 13.29 -4.96 11.66
CA LYS A 32 14.25 -4.49 12.68
C LYS A 32 15.49 -3.82 12.07
N GLN A 33 15.80 -4.12 10.82
CA GLN A 33 16.95 -3.59 10.09
C GLN A 33 16.56 -2.55 9.03
N MET A 34 15.29 -2.10 9.01
CA MET A 34 14.79 -1.26 7.92
C MET A 34 15.52 0.09 7.84
N GLU A 35 15.88 0.69 8.97
CA GLU A 35 16.66 1.93 9.00
C GLU A 35 18.06 1.76 8.35
N GLU A 36 18.72 0.64 8.62
CA GLU A 36 20.06 0.34 8.11
C GLU A 36 20.02 -0.06 6.62
N LEU A 37 19.03 -0.87 6.23
CA LEU A 37 18.85 -1.34 4.86
C LEU A 37 18.35 -0.25 3.91
N ALA A 38 17.50 0.67 4.40
CA ALA A 38 16.84 1.67 3.60
C ALA A 38 16.89 3.07 4.25
N PRO A 39 18.09 3.67 4.39
CA PRO A 39 18.25 5.01 4.98
C PRO A 39 17.50 6.08 4.19
N MET A 40 17.22 5.84 2.91
CA MET A 40 16.46 6.73 2.04
C MET A 40 15.00 6.90 2.48
N LEU A 41 14.42 6.00 3.28
CA LEU A 41 13.07 6.17 3.82
C LEU A 41 12.98 7.44 4.67
N LYS A 42 13.96 7.66 5.56
CA LYS A 42 14.02 8.89 6.39
C LYS A 42 14.18 10.14 5.54
N VAL A 43 15.02 10.08 4.50
CA VAL A 43 15.24 11.22 3.58
C VAL A 43 13.95 11.61 2.85
N LEU A 44 13.12 10.62 2.50
CA LEU A 44 11.83 10.82 1.84
C LEU A 44 10.69 11.16 2.82
N GLY A 45 10.98 11.26 4.12
CA GLY A 45 9.99 11.59 5.15
C GLY A 45 9.14 10.40 5.62
N TYR A 46 9.52 9.17 5.28
CA TYR A 46 8.93 7.96 5.83
C TYR A 46 9.64 7.54 7.10
N ASP A 47 8.87 7.21 8.14
CA ASP A 47 9.40 6.67 9.39
C ASP A 47 9.68 5.16 9.21
N PRO A 48 10.96 4.71 9.34
CA PRO A 48 11.32 3.31 9.20
C PRO A 48 10.76 2.40 10.30
N ASP A 49 10.31 2.96 11.43
CA ASP A 49 9.74 2.21 12.56
C ASP A 49 8.20 2.21 12.55
N ALA A 50 7.56 3.04 11.73
CA ALA A 50 6.11 3.11 11.64
C ALA A 50 5.53 1.99 10.74
N TYR A 51 4.96 0.96 11.37
CA TYR A 51 4.28 -0.14 10.68
C TYR A 51 2.84 -0.33 11.18
N PRO A 52 1.83 -0.02 10.36
CA PRO A 52 1.88 0.61 9.03
C PRO A 52 2.25 2.11 9.10
N PRO A 53 2.87 2.68 8.05
CA PRO A 53 3.07 4.13 7.96
C PRO A 53 1.74 4.86 7.88
N ASN A 54 1.63 6.01 8.53
CA ASN A 54 0.46 6.87 8.39
C ASN A 54 0.58 7.71 7.10
N TYR A 55 -0.04 7.24 6.02
CA TYR A 55 -0.10 7.95 4.73
C TYR A 55 -1.14 9.09 4.69
N GLY A 56 -1.82 9.36 5.81
CA GLY A 56 -2.86 10.38 5.92
C GLY A 56 -4.26 9.89 5.58
N ILE A 57 -5.19 10.85 5.52
CA ILE A 57 -6.61 10.60 5.25
C ILE A 57 -6.86 10.82 3.75
N PRO A 58 -7.40 9.83 3.03
CA PRO A 58 -7.69 9.99 1.60
C PRO A 58 -8.88 10.92 1.38
N ASP A 59 -8.89 11.61 0.24
CA ASP A 59 -10.04 12.39 -0.22
C ASP A 59 -11.31 11.54 -0.33
N SER A 60 -12.48 12.16 -0.11
CA SER A 60 -13.77 11.47 -0.07
C SER A 60 -14.06 10.64 -1.34
N ASN A 61 -13.63 11.10 -2.52
CA ASN A 61 -13.79 10.37 -3.77
C ASN A 61 -12.97 9.06 -3.79
N VAL A 62 -11.70 9.13 -3.39
CA VAL A 62 -10.80 7.98 -3.34
C VAL A 62 -11.22 7.00 -2.24
N ALA A 63 -11.72 7.51 -1.11
CA ALA A 63 -12.29 6.69 -0.04
C ALA A 63 -13.50 5.86 -0.52
N ASN A 64 -14.42 6.48 -1.26
CA ASN A 64 -15.59 5.81 -1.83
C ASN A 64 -15.21 4.74 -2.86
N GLN A 65 -14.26 5.04 -3.76
CA GLN A 65 -13.75 4.09 -4.75
C GLN A 65 -13.06 2.89 -4.07
N SER A 66 -12.29 3.15 -3.01
CA SER A 66 -11.62 2.12 -2.22
C SER A 66 -12.61 1.23 -1.46
N LEU A 67 -13.70 1.81 -0.94
CA LEU A 67 -14.76 1.06 -0.27
C LEU A 67 -15.49 0.14 -1.25
N HIS A 68 -15.89 0.66 -2.41
CA HIS A 68 -16.55 -0.13 -3.46
C HIS A 68 -15.69 -1.31 -3.92
N LEU A 69 -14.38 -1.10 -4.10
CA LEU A 69 -13.43 -2.15 -4.45
C LEU A 69 -13.22 -3.18 -3.33
N LYS A 70 -13.24 -2.78 -2.06
CA LYS A 70 -13.21 -3.73 -0.92
C LYS A 70 -14.43 -4.64 -0.91
N MET A 71 -15.62 -4.05 -1.06
CA MET A 71 -16.88 -4.79 -1.10
C MET A 71 -16.95 -5.77 -2.29
N ALA A 72 -16.28 -5.48 -3.40
CA ALA A 72 -16.19 -6.38 -4.54
C ALA A 72 -15.19 -7.53 -4.35
N LEU A 73 -14.19 -7.37 -3.47
CA LEU A 73 -13.15 -8.37 -3.20
C LEU A 73 -13.52 -9.32 -2.04
N GLU A 74 -14.35 -8.86 -1.09
CA GLU A 74 -14.85 -9.64 0.04
C GLU A 74 -16.38 -9.77 -0.08
N PRO A 75 -16.93 -10.85 -0.67
CA PRO A 75 -18.37 -11.06 -0.70
C PRO A 75 -18.90 -11.21 0.73
N PRO A 76 -20.10 -10.69 1.04
CA PRO A 76 -20.71 -10.90 2.35
C PRO A 76 -20.88 -12.40 2.60
N SER A 77 -20.39 -12.86 3.76
CA SER A 77 -20.57 -14.23 4.25
C SER A 77 -22.03 -14.58 4.48
#